data_AF-A0A706VD49-F1
#
_entry.id   AF-A0A706VD49-F1
#
_cell.length_a   1.000
_cell.length_b   1.000
_cell.length_c   1.000
_cell.angle_alpha   90.00
_cell.angle_beta   90.00
_cell.angle_gamma   90.00
#
_symmetry.space_group_name_H-M   'P 1'
#
loop_
_entity.id
_entity.type
_entity.pdbx_description
1 polymer ?
#
loop_
_entity_poly.entity_id
_entity_poly.type
_entity_poly.pdbx_seq_one_letter_code
_entity_poly.pdbx_strand_id
1 'polypeptide(L)'
;MKLEFSIYRYNPDVDNAPRMQDYTLEGEEGRDMMLLDALIQLKEKDPSLSFRRSCREGVCGSDGLNMNGKNGLACITPISALTQPGKKIVIRPLPGLPVIRDLVVDMGQFYAQYEKIKPYLLNNGQNPPAREHLQMPEQREKLDGLYECILCACCSTSCPSFWWNPDKFIGPAGLLAAYRFLIDSRDTEIDSRLEGMSDAFSVFRCHSIMNCVSVCPKGLNPTRAIGHIKSMLLQRSA
;
A
#
# COMPACT_ATOMS: atom_id res chain seq x y z
N MET A 1 5.78 -9.22 30.46
CA MET A 1 7.05 -8.67 29.92
C MET A 1 6.89 -7.18 29.61
N LYS A 2 7.87 -6.34 29.96
CA LYS A 2 7.81 -4.90 29.66
C LYS A 2 8.16 -4.65 28.19
N LEU A 3 7.28 -3.96 27.46
CA LEU A 3 7.48 -3.54 26.08
C LEU A 3 7.74 -2.05 26.01
N GLU A 4 8.79 -1.66 25.29
CA GLU A 4 9.16 -0.26 25.11
C GLU A 4 9.01 0.15 23.64
N PHE A 5 8.33 1.27 23.42
CA PHE A 5 8.06 1.80 22.09
C PHE A 5 8.66 3.20 21.96
N SER A 6 9.04 3.56 20.74
CA SER A 6 9.34 4.93 20.34
C SER A 6 8.43 5.28 19.17
N ILE A 7 7.45 6.14 19.41
CA ILE A 7 6.35 6.40 18.47
C ILE A 7 6.43 7.85 17.97
N TYR A 8 6.30 8.03 16.66
CA TYR A 8 6.20 9.34 16.04
C TYR A 8 4.94 10.10 16.50
N ARG A 9 5.12 11.36 16.92
CA ARG A 9 4.06 12.27 17.33
C ARG A 9 4.17 13.58 16.56
N TYR A 10 3.02 14.11 16.17
CA TYR A 10 2.91 15.43 15.57
C TYR A 10 1.45 15.91 15.65
N ASN A 11 1.23 17.07 16.25
CA ASN A 11 -0.04 17.79 16.21
C ASN A 11 0.22 19.22 15.68
N PRO A 12 -0.35 19.62 14.54
CA PRO A 12 -0.09 20.94 13.93
C PRO A 12 -0.48 22.12 14.84
N ASP A 13 -1.40 21.93 15.79
CA ASP A 13 -1.83 22.98 16.71
C ASP A 13 -0.92 23.13 17.95
N VAL A 14 0.07 22.25 18.12
CA VAL A 14 0.88 22.15 19.36
C VAL A 14 2.37 22.02 19.08
N ASP A 15 2.77 21.14 18.17
CA ASP A 15 4.17 20.80 17.94
C ASP A 15 4.78 21.66 16.81
N ASN A 16 5.88 22.36 17.09
CA ASN A 16 6.62 23.11 16.05
C ASN A 16 7.21 22.21 14.95
N ALA A 17 7.56 20.98 15.32
CA ALA A 17 8.10 19.97 14.42
C ALA A 17 7.79 18.57 14.99
N PRO A 18 7.82 17.52 14.14
CA PRO A 18 7.59 16.16 14.62
C PRO A 18 8.61 15.70 15.65
N ARG A 19 8.18 14.83 16.55
CA ARG A 19 9.01 14.26 17.61
C ARG A 19 8.78 12.77 17.77
N MET A 20 9.73 12.08 18.38
CA MET A 20 9.53 10.72 18.87
C MET A 20 9.18 10.78 20.35
N GLN A 21 8.19 9.99 20.78
CA GLN A 21 7.79 9.86 22.17
C GLN A 21 7.93 8.42 22.61
N ASP A 22 8.51 8.22 23.79
CA ASP A 22 8.63 6.90 24.38
C ASP A 22 7.35 6.48 25.09
N TYR A 23 7.01 5.20 24.95
CA TYR A 23 5.90 4.57 25.66
C TYR A 23 6.33 3.25 26.27
N THR A 24 5.66 2.88 27.37
CA THR A 24 5.80 1.58 28.00
C THR A 24 4.45 0.88 28.08
N LEU A 25 4.42 -0.41 27.75
CA LEU A 25 3.28 -1.28 27.95
C LEU A 25 3.70 -2.55 28.68
N GLU A 26 2.90 -3.01 29.63
CA GLU A 26 3.08 -4.31 30.24
C GLU A 26 2.38 -5.35 29.35
N GLY A 27 3.16 -6.21 28.72
CA GLY A 27 2.66 -7.35 27.95
C GLY A 27 2.38 -8.56 28.84
N GLU A 28 1.29 -9.27 28.56
CA GLU A 28 0.95 -10.53 29.21
C GLU A 28 1.95 -11.62 28.80
N GLU A 29 2.54 -12.31 29.78
CA GLU A 29 3.53 -13.35 29.51
C GLU A 29 2.85 -14.60 28.91
N GLY A 30 3.42 -15.17 27.85
CA GLY A 30 2.86 -16.32 27.15
C GLY A 30 1.79 -16.00 26.10
N ARG A 31 1.44 -14.72 25.88
CA ARG A 31 0.52 -14.28 24.83
C ARG A 31 1.19 -13.31 23.87
N ASP A 32 1.24 -13.66 22.59
CA ASP A 32 1.74 -12.77 21.53
C ASP A 32 0.59 -12.00 20.90
N MET A 33 0.62 -10.68 21.06
CA MET A 33 -0.39 -9.76 20.51
C MET A 33 0.11 -9.10 19.22
N MET A 34 -0.81 -8.50 18.47
CA MET A 34 -0.45 -7.72 17.28
C MET A 34 -0.05 -6.30 17.68
N LEU A 35 0.72 -5.61 16.84
CA LEU A 35 1.07 -4.21 17.09
C LEU A 35 -0.18 -3.33 17.25
N LEU A 36 -1.25 -3.61 16.51
CA LEU A 36 -2.50 -2.86 16.65
C LEU A 36 -3.09 -2.98 18.07
N ASP A 37 -3.01 -4.15 18.70
CA ASP A 37 -3.49 -4.35 20.07
C ASP A 37 -2.71 -3.46 21.05
N ALA A 38 -1.38 -3.40 20.88
CA ALA A 38 -0.52 -2.52 21.67
C ALA A 38 -0.85 -1.04 21.45
N LEU A 39 -1.08 -0.60 20.20
CA LEU A 39 -1.45 0.78 19.90
C LEU A 39 -2.79 1.19 20.53
N ILE A 40 -3.77 0.27 20.58
CA ILE A 40 -5.05 0.50 21.25
C ILE A 40 -4.85 0.67 22.76
N GLN A 41 -4.11 -0.23 23.40
CA GLN A 41 -3.83 -0.13 24.84
C GLN A 41 -2.98 1.11 25.20
N LEU A 42 -2.03 1.49 24.34
CA LEU A 42 -1.28 2.74 24.51
C LEU A 42 -2.20 3.96 24.41
N LYS A 43 -3.22 3.92 23.54
CA LYS A 43 -4.22 4.98 23.43
C LYS A 43 -5.15 5.06 24.63
N GLU A 44 -5.44 3.95 25.31
CA GLU A 44 -6.19 3.97 26.57
C GLU A 44 -5.44 4.76 27.65
N LYS A 45 -4.09 4.68 27.65
CA LYS A 45 -3.21 5.44 28.55
C LYS A 45 -2.95 6.87 28.09
N ASP A 46 -2.80 7.08 26.78
CA ASP A 46 -2.64 8.39 26.14
C ASP A 46 -3.71 8.58 25.04
N PRO A 47 -4.89 9.15 25.39
CA PRO A 47 -5.98 9.35 24.45
C PRO A 47 -5.64 10.24 23.26
N SER A 48 -4.54 11.01 23.33
CA SER A 48 -4.13 11.93 22.25
C SER A 48 -3.50 11.22 21.05
N LEU A 49 -3.03 9.98 21.22
CA LEU A 49 -2.36 9.20 20.17
C LEU A 49 -3.34 8.86 19.03
N SER A 50 -3.01 9.27 17.82
CA SER A 50 -3.87 9.10 16.64
C SER A 50 -3.26 8.15 15.60
N PHE A 51 -4.06 7.20 15.14
CA PHE A 51 -3.74 6.25 14.07
C PHE A 51 -5.04 5.76 13.41
N ARG A 52 -4.95 5.29 12.16
CA ARG A 52 -6.08 4.64 11.48
C ARG A 52 -6.09 3.15 11.77
N ARG A 53 -7.29 2.57 11.90
CA ARG A 53 -7.55 1.12 11.99
C ARG A 53 -9.01 0.83 11.67
N SER A 54 -9.32 -0.38 11.23
CA SER A 54 -10.70 -0.83 11.07
C SER A 54 -10.86 -2.34 11.22
N CYS A 55 -10.58 -3.14 10.18
CA CYS A 55 -10.91 -4.57 10.14
C CYS A 55 -10.12 -5.46 11.10
N ARG A 56 -8.96 -5.01 11.59
CA ARG A 56 -8.01 -5.74 12.46
C ARG A 56 -7.56 -7.14 11.98
N GLU A 57 -7.77 -7.47 10.70
CA GLU A 57 -7.48 -8.81 10.14
C GLU A 57 -6.72 -8.77 8.80
N GLY A 58 -6.13 -7.62 8.45
CA GLY A 58 -5.26 -7.51 7.26
C GLY A 58 -6.01 -7.45 5.92
N VAL A 59 -7.22 -6.89 5.91
CA VAL A 59 -8.08 -6.80 4.72
C VAL A 59 -8.38 -5.35 4.29
N CYS A 60 -8.68 -4.44 5.22
CA CYS A 60 -9.10 -3.07 4.86
C CYS A 60 -7.96 -2.11 4.46
N GLY A 61 -6.69 -2.43 4.80
CA GLY A 61 -5.54 -1.60 4.48
C GLY A 61 -5.39 -0.29 5.27
N SER A 62 -6.16 -0.08 6.35
CA SER A 62 -6.20 1.20 7.08
C SER A 62 -4.94 1.53 7.89
N ASP A 63 -4.30 0.53 8.48
CA ASP A 63 -3.27 0.64 9.51
C ASP A 63 -1.87 0.31 8.98
N GLY A 64 -1.59 0.78 7.76
CA GLY A 64 -0.26 0.76 7.17
C GLY A 64 0.69 1.69 7.94
N LEU A 65 1.79 1.15 8.46
CA LEU A 65 2.79 1.86 9.25
C LEU A 65 4.21 1.45 8.85
N ASN A 66 5.18 2.29 9.15
CA ASN A 66 6.59 1.92 9.15
C ASN A 66 6.99 1.42 10.55
N MET A 67 7.29 0.14 10.66
CA MET A 67 7.57 -0.57 11.92
C MET A 67 9.01 -1.07 11.88
N ASN A 68 9.87 -0.58 12.77
CA ASN A 68 11.31 -0.84 12.77
C ASN A 68 11.97 -0.62 11.39
N GLY A 69 11.54 0.42 10.67
CA GLY A 69 12.08 0.77 9.35
C GLY A 69 11.40 0.08 8.17
N LYS A 70 10.51 -0.91 8.39
CA LYS A 70 9.83 -1.65 7.32
C LYS A 70 8.32 -1.38 7.31
N ASN A 71 7.75 -1.14 6.12
CA ASN A 71 6.30 -0.98 5.97
C ASN A 71 5.55 -2.30 6.17
N GLY A 72 4.37 -2.23 6.76
CA GLY A 72 3.44 -3.36 6.93
C GLY A 72 2.14 -2.91 7.61
N LEU A 73 1.28 -3.85 7.97
CA LEU A 73 0.03 -3.56 8.68
C LEU A 73 0.15 -3.89 10.17
N ALA A 74 -0.23 -2.95 11.04
CA ALA A 74 -0.15 -3.15 12.48
C ALA A 74 -0.99 -4.36 12.96
N CYS A 75 -2.15 -4.59 12.37
CA CYS A 75 -3.10 -5.62 12.78
C CYS A 75 -2.65 -7.06 12.53
N ILE A 76 -1.63 -7.28 11.71
CA ILE A 76 -1.10 -8.61 11.41
C ILE A 76 0.41 -8.68 11.60
N THR A 77 0.99 -7.69 12.29
CA THR A 77 2.40 -7.71 12.67
C THR A 77 2.49 -8.07 14.15
N PRO A 78 2.90 -9.30 14.49
CA PRO A 78 3.01 -9.72 15.89
C PRO A 78 4.14 -8.95 16.60
N ILE A 79 3.95 -8.66 17.88
CA ILE A 79 4.93 -7.97 18.72
C ILE A 79 6.24 -8.76 18.79
N SER A 80 6.17 -10.10 18.82
CA SER A 80 7.35 -10.96 18.76
C SER A 80 8.25 -10.72 17.54
N ALA A 81 7.66 -10.36 16.38
CA ALA A 81 8.42 -10.05 15.17
C ALA A 81 9.08 -8.66 15.18
N LEU A 82 8.65 -7.78 16.07
CA LEU A 82 9.19 -6.42 16.23
C LEU A 82 10.16 -6.29 17.40
N THR A 83 10.04 -7.17 18.40
CA THR A 83 10.82 -7.08 19.64
C THR A 83 12.27 -7.50 19.40
N GLN A 84 13.20 -6.68 19.88
CA GLN A 84 14.63 -6.97 19.87
C GLN A 84 15.20 -6.66 21.26
N PRO A 85 16.07 -7.51 21.84
CA PRO A 85 16.65 -7.27 23.16
C PRO A 85 17.33 -5.90 23.25
N GLY A 86 17.00 -5.12 24.28
CA GLY A 86 17.58 -3.81 24.53
C GLY A 86 17.21 -2.70 23.55
N LYS A 87 16.22 -2.91 22.67
CA LYS A 87 15.76 -1.91 21.70
C LYS A 87 14.27 -1.65 21.80
N LYS A 88 13.90 -0.39 21.60
CA LYS A 88 12.51 0.05 21.49
C LYS A 88 11.91 -0.35 20.14
N ILE A 89 10.64 -0.70 20.14
CA ILE A 89 9.85 -0.88 18.91
C ILE A 89 9.57 0.52 18.33
N VAL A 90 10.13 0.80 17.15
CA VAL A 90 10.05 2.12 16.51
C VAL A 90 8.88 2.16 15.53
N ILE A 91 7.91 3.05 15.77
CA ILE A 91 6.72 3.19 14.93
C ILE A 91 6.66 4.59 14.31
N ARG A 92 6.55 4.65 12.98
CA ARG A 92 6.50 5.89 12.20
C ARG A 92 5.39 5.84 11.14
N PRO A 93 4.95 6.99 10.62
CA PRO A 93 4.01 7.05 9.50
C PRO A 93 4.62 6.43 8.23
N LEU A 94 3.78 6.13 7.24
CA LEU A 94 4.25 5.68 5.92
C LEU A 94 5.14 6.76 5.27
N PRO A 95 6.31 6.39 4.69
CA PRO A 95 7.25 7.39 4.16
C PRO A 95 6.75 8.12 2.90
N GLY A 96 7.18 9.37 2.73
CA GLY A 96 6.99 10.16 1.51
C GLY A 96 5.62 10.83 1.38
N LEU A 97 4.65 10.52 2.24
CA LEU A 97 3.36 11.19 2.28
C LEU A 97 3.34 12.30 3.36
N PRO A 98 2.59 13.39 3.15
CA PRO A 98 2.38 14.40 4.18
C PRO A 98 1.77 13.78 5.44
N VAL A 99 2.26 14.18 6.61
CA VAL A 99 1.69 13.73 7.89
C VAL A 99 0.60 14.72 8.31
N ILE A 100 -0.62 14.23 8.53
CA ILE A 100 -1.74 15.02 9.05
C ILE A 100 -1.59 15.17 10.57
N ARG A 101 -1.49 14.04 11.27
CA ARG A 101 -1.34 13.99 12.73
C ARG A 101 -0.86 12.63 13.19
N ASP A 102 0.13 12.61 14.08
CA ASP A 102 0.74 11.40 14.64
C ASP A 102 1.08 10.38 13.53
N LEU A 103 0.43 9.21 13.52
CA LEU A 103 0.66 8.13 12.56
C LEU A 103 -0.25 8.20 11.31
N VAL A 104 -1.04 9.27 11.19
CA VAL A 104 -2.02 9.47 10.11
C VAL A 104 -1.41 10.31 9.01
N VAL A 105 -1.23 9.71 7.83
CA VAL A 105 -0.76 10.39 6.61
C VAL A 105 -1.91 10.84 5.71
N ASP A 106 -1.65 11.82 4.86
CA ASP A 106 -2.51 12.18 3.74
C ASP A 106 -2.28 11.23 2.56
N MET A 107 -3.35 10.55 2.14
CA MET A 107 -3.32 9.55 1.07
C MET A 107 -3.72 10.15 -0.29
N GLY A 108 -3.97 11.46 -0.38
CA GLY A 108 -4.51 12.11 -1.59
C GLY A 108 -3.70 11.84 -2.85
N GLN A 109 -2.36 11.97 -2.78
CA GLN A 109 -1.49 11.65 -3.92
C GLN A 109 -1.58 10.17 -4.33
N PHE A 110 -1.65 9.26 -3.35
CA PHE A 110 -1.78 7.84 -3.63
C PHE A 110 -3.09 7.52 -4.37
N TYR A 111 -4.21 8.10 -3.93
CA TYR A 111 -5.50 7.92 -4.60
C TYR A 111 -5.55 8.61 -5.97
N ALA A 112 -4.96 9.80 -6.12
CA ALA A 112 -4.87 10.48 -7.40
C ALA A 112 -4.14 9.64 -8.47
N GLN A 113 -3.04 8.97 -8.09
CA GLN A 113 -2.35 8.07 -9.02
C GLN A 113 -3.16 6.81 -9.37
N TYR A 114 -4.01 6.34 -8.44
CA TYR A 114 -4.94 5.24 -8.71
C TYR A 114 -6.06 5.66 -9.67
N GLU A 115 -6.61 6.87 -9.54
CA GLU A 115 -7.63 7.40 -10.45
C GLU A 115 -7.08 7.62 -11.87
N LYS A 116 -5.82 8.05 -12.00
CA LYS A 116 -5.17 8.30 -13.30
C LYS A 116 -5.19 7.10 -14.25
N ILE A 117 -5.16 5.87 -13.73
CA ILE A 117 -5.18 4.66 -14.57
C ILE A 117 -6.58 4.19 -14.97
N LYS A 118 -7.63 4.95 -14.61
CA LYS A 118 -9.04 4.64 -14.84
C LYS A 118 -9.40 3.24 -14.28
N PRO A 119 -9.45 3.08 -12.94
CA PRO A 119 -9.48 1.78 -12.26
C PRO A 119 -10.87 1.12 -12.26
N TYR A 120 -11.52 1.09 -13.42
CA TYR A 120 -12.84 0.53 -13.62
C TYR A 120 -12.90 -0.12 -14.99
N LEU A 121 -13.81 -1.08 -15.17
CA LEU A 121 -13.97 -1.80 -16.42
C LEU A 121 -14.39 -0.83 -17.53
N LEU A 122 -13.66 -0.83 -18.63
CA LEU A 122 -14.03 -0.13 -19.85
C LEU A 122 -14.39 -1.16 -20.91
N ASN A 123 -15.67 -1.27 -21.24
CA ASN A 123 -16.18 -2.15 -22.27
C ASN A 123 -17.02 -1.31 -23.25
N ASN A 124 -16.71 -1.40 -24.54
CA ASN A 124 -17.35 -0.60 -25.59
C ASN A 124 -18.81 -1.00 -25.90
N GLY A 125 -19.33 -2.03 -25.24
CA GLY A 125 -20.72 -2.49 -25.37
C GLY A 125 -21.03 -3.26 -26.65
N GLN A 126 -20.04 -3.45 -27.54
CA GLN A 126 -20.21 -4.28 -28.73
C GLN A 126 -20.30 -5.75 -28.32
N ASN A 127 -21.20 -6.50 -28.97
CA ASN A 127 -21.50 -7.91 -28.65
C ASN A 127 -21.88 -8.11 -27.17
N PRO A 128 -22.94 -7.45 -26.67
CA PRO A 128 -23.34 -7.58 -25.28
C PRO A 128 -23.71 -9.05 -24.96
N PRO A 129 -23.32 -9.57 -23.78
CA PRO A 129 -23.70 -10.91 -23.37
C PRO A 129 -25.20 -10.99 -23.12
N ALA A 130 -25.77 -12.19 -23.23
CA ALA A 130 -27.18 -12.42 -22.86
C ALA A 130 -27.43 -12.25 -21.35
N ARG A 131 -26.43 -12.52 -20.51
CA ARG A 131 -26.45 -12.36 -19.05
C ARG A 131 -25.12 -11.74 -18.59
N GLU A 132 -24.32 -12.45 -17.82
CA GLU A 132 -22.97 -12.03 -17.45
C GLU A 132 -21.98 -12.12 -18.62
N HIS A 133 -20.90 -11.34 -18.58
CA HIS A 133 -19.78 -11.54 -19.50
C HIS A 133 -19.15 -12.92 -19.27
N LEU A 134 -19.13 -13.74 -20.32
CA LEU A 134 -18.49 -15.05 -20.26
C LEU A 134 -16.98 -14.87 -20.13
N GLN A 135 -16.40 -15.43 -19.07
CA GLN A 135 -14.97 -15.42 -18.80
C GLN A 135 -14.55 -16.82 -18.37
N MET A 136 -13.65 -17.44 -19.14
CA MET A 136 -13.16 -18.79 -18.86
C MET A 136 -12.28 -18.78 -17.59
N PRO A 137 -12.18 -19.90 -16.85
CA PRO A 137 -11.31 -20.01 -15.69
C PRO A 137 -9.88 -19.54 -15.97
N GLU A 138 -9.27 -19.97 -17.08
CA GLU A 138 -7.93 -19.54 -17.50
C GLU A 138 -7.81 -18.02 -17.71
N GLN A 139 -8.86 -17.35 -18.21
CA GLN A 139 -8.87 -15.89 -18.34
C GLN A 139 -9.00 -15.21 -16.98
N ARG A 140 -9.82 -15.77 -16.09
CA ARG A 140 -10.07 -15.24 -14.74
C ARG A 140 -8.84 -15.40 -13.84
N GLU A 141 -8.12 -16.52 -13.93
CA GLU A 141 -6.92 -16.82 -13.15
C GLU A 141 -5.81 -15.78 -13.37
N LYS A 142 -5.75 -15.16 -14.57
CA LYS A 142 -4.79 -14.07 -14.84
C LYS A 142 -4.95 -12.87 -13.89
N LEU A 143 -6.13 -12.72 -13.29
CA LEU A 143 -6.43 -11.63 -12.37
C LEU A 143 -5.97 -11.92 -10.94
N ASP A 144 -5.69 -13.18 -10.60
CA ASP A 144 -5.22 -13.58 -9.28
C ASP A 144 -3.83 -13.00 -8.99
N GLY A 145 -3.64 -12.50 -7.78
CA GLY A 145 -2.46 -11.72 -7.41
C GLY A 145 -2.51 -10.25 -7.84
N LEU A 146 -3.61 -9.79 -8.45
CA LEU A 146 -3.81 -8.39 -8.85
C LEU A 146 -5.02 -7.76 -8.14
N TYR A 147 -6.17 -8.44 -8.10
CA TYR A 147 -7.42 -7.86 -7.57
C TYR A 147 -7.48 -7.84 -6.03
N GLU A 148 -6.61 -8.58 -5.36
CA GLU A 148 -6.51 -8.70 -3.90
C GLU A 148 -5.78 -7.50 -3.27
N CYS A 149 -5.40 -6.50 -4.07
CA CYS A 149 -4.80 -5.27 -3.58
C CYS A 149 -5.78 -4.51 -2.67
N ILE A 150 -5.34 -4.25 -1.44
CA ILE A 150 -6.16 -3.61 -0.40
C ILE A 150 -5.93 -2.09 -0.29
N LEU A 151 -5.24 -1.48 -1.26
CA LEU A 151 -4.97 -0.04 -1.31
C LEU A 151 -4.30 0.55 -0.03
N CYS A 152 -3.50 -0.25 0.69
CA CYS A 152 -2.82 0.16 1.93
C CYS A 152 -1.61 1.10 1.76
N ALA A 153 -1.22 1.41 0.52
CA ALA A 153 -0.05 2.23 0.15
C ALA A 153 1.34 1.76 0.64
N CYS A 154 1.48 0.65 1.38
CA CYS A 154 2.77 0.16 1.87
C CYS A 154 3.85 0.06 0.76
N CYS A 155 3.47 -0.39 -0.43
CA CYS A 155 4.38 -0.57 -1.56
C CYS A 155 4.79 0.74 -2.23
N SER A 156 3.86 1.68 -2.44
CA SER A 156 4.17 2.97 -3.08
C SER A 156 5.02 3.84 -2.16
N THR A 157 4.69 3.85 -0.88
CA THR A 157 5.41 4.61 0.16
C THR A 157 6.76 3.98 0.55
N SER A 158 7.10 2.80 0.03
CA SER A 158 8.45 2.23 0.12
C SER A 158 9.28 2.42 -1.16
N CYS A 159 8.70 3.01 -2.21
CA CYS A 159 9.33 3.13 -3.52
C CYS A 159 10.01 4.50 -3.70
N PRO A 160 11.35 4.55 -3.87
CA PRO A 160 12.06 5.81 -4.08
C PRO A 160 11.57 6.60 -5.29
N SER A 161 11.27 5.94 -6.41
CA SER A 161 10.73 6.61 -7.60
C SER A 161 9.42 7.34 -7.32
N PHE A 162 8.59 6.81 -6.41
CA PHE A 162 7.35 7.44 -5.98
C PHE A 162 7.61 8.61 -5.04
N TRP A 163 8.60 8.52 -4.15
CA TRP A 163 8.97 9.65 -3.28
C TRP A 163 9.40 10.90 -4.07
N TRP A 164 10.13 10.70 -5.16
CA TRP A 164 10.67 11.81 -5.95
C TRP A 164 9.68 12.41 -6.95
N ASN A 165 8.71 11.63 -7.42
CA ASN A 165 7.74 12.07 -8.43
C ASN A 165 6.33 11.49 -8.13
N PRO A 166 5.76 11.75 -6.94
CA PRO A 166 4.48 11.14 -6.53
C PRO A 166 3.29 11.60 -7.37
N ASP A 167 3.45 12.70 -8.10
CA ASP A 167 2.47 13.31 -9.00
C ASP A 167 2.60 12.84 -10.46
N LYS A 168 3.70 12.17 -10.82
CA LYS A 168 3.96 11.73 -12.22
C LYS A 168 4.07 10.21 -12.33
N PHE A 169 4.89 9.58 -11.49
CA PHE A 169 5.01 8.13 -11.48
C PHE A 169 3.79 7.50 -10.81
N ILE A 170 3.09 6.60 -11.50
CA ILE A 170 1.85 5.98 -10.98
C ILE A 170 2.13 5.19 -9.68
N GLY A 171 3.32 4.64 -9.54
CA GLY A 171 3.69 3.85 -8.37
C GLY A 171 3.22 2.39 -8.47
N PRO A 172 3.78 1.51 -7.62
CA PRO A 172 3.52 0.08 -7.68
C PRO A 172 2.06 -0.32 -7.47
N ALA A 173 1.32 0.34 -6.58
CA ALA A 173 -0.09 0.01 -6.37
C ALA A 173 -0.96 0.36 -7.58
N GLY A 174 -0.80 1.58 -8.12
CA GLY A 174 -1.54 2.02 -9.29
C GLY A 174 -1.20 1.18 -10.53
N LEU A 175 0.08 0.82 -10.73
CA LEU A 175 0.47 -0.04 -11.86
C LEU A 175 -0.01 -1.49 -11.72
N LEU A 176 -0.08 -2.03 -10.50
CA LEU A 176 -0.72 -3.33 -10.26
C LEU A 176 -2.20 -3.29 -10.68
N ALA A 177 -2.91 -2.21 -10.33
CA ALA A 177 -4.30 -2.00 -10.72
C ALA A 177 -4.46 -1.73 -12.22
N ALA A 178 -3.55 -1.00 -12.86
CA ALA A 178 -3.56 -0.81 -14.30
C ALA A 178 -3.44 -2.16 -15.02
N TYR A 179 -2.48 -3.00 -14.60
CA TYR A 179 -2.30 -4.33 -15.16
C TYR A 179 -3.53 -5.22 -14.94
N ARG A 180 -4.18 -5.13 -13.77
CA ARG A 180 -5.45 -5.82 -13.50
C ARG A 180 -6.51 -5.58 -14.58
N PHE A 181 -6.61 -4.38 -15.14
CA PHE A 181 -7.55 -4.08 -16.23
C PHE A 181 -7.00 -4.40 -17.61
N LEU A 182 -5.71 -4.18 -17.85
CA LEU A 182 -5.06 -4.45 -19.15
C LEU A 182 -5.19 -5.90 -19.62
N ILE A 183 -5.34 -6.84 -18.69
CA ILE A 183 -5.44 -8.28 -18.98
C ILE A 183 -6.79 -8.90 -18.59
N ASP A 184 -7.77 -8.09 -18.16
CA ASP A 184 -9.14 -8.56 -17.98
C ASP A 184 -9.78 -8.76 -19.34
N SER A 185 -10.19 -9.99 -19.67
CA SER A 185 -10.78 -10.33 -20.97
C SER A 185 -12.08 -9.58 -21.27
N ARG A 186 -12.66 -8.89 -20.27
CA ARG A 186 -13.88 -8.11 -20.37
C ARG A 186 -13.61 -6.64 -20.67
N ASP A 187 -12.38 -6.17 -20.51
CA ASP A 187 -11.98 -4.80 -20.85
C ASP A 187 -11.65 -4.72 -22.35
N THR A 188 -12.14 -3.70 -23.04
CA THR A 188 -11.94 -3.53 -24.49
C THR A 188 -11.01 -2.36 -24.82
N GLU A 189 -10.55 -1.60 -23.82
CA GLU A 189 -9.81 -0.35 -24.03
C GLU A 189 -8.30 -0.51 -23.78
N ILE A 190 -7.74 -1.69 -24.03
CA ILE A 190 -6.33 -2.01 -23.75
C ILE A 190 -5.40 -1.01 -24.44
N ASP A 191 -5.59 -0.74 -25.73
CA ASP A 191 -4.73 0.17 -26.49
C ASP A 191 -4.82 1.61 -25.98
N SER A 192 -6.03 2.09 -25.68
CA SER A 192 -6.24 3.42 -25.11
C SER A 192 -5.57 3.57 -23.73
N ARG A 193 -5.64 2.52 -22.89
CA ARG A 193 -4.96 2.48 -21.59
C ARG A 193 -3.44 2.53 -21.74
N LEU A 194 -2.87 1.74 -22.65
CA LEU A 194 -1.43 1.73 -22.90
C LEU A 194 -0.94 3.08 -23.43
N GLU A 195 -1.69 3.71 -24.34
CA GLU A 195 -1.39 5.05 -24.84
C GLU A 195 -1.30 6.09 -23.71
N GLY A 196 -2.26 6.07 -22.80
CA GLY A 196 -2.29 6.96 -21.63
C GLY A 196 -1.15 6.77 -20.63
N MET A 197 -0.31 5.74 -20.78
CA MET A 197 0.81 5.43 -19.89
C MET A 197 2.16 5.30 -20.62
N SER A 198 2.23 5.74 -21.88
CA SER A 198 3.43 5.62 -22.73
C SER A 198 4.50 6.70 -22.48
N ASP A 199 4.21 7.69 -21.62
CA ASP A 199 5.17 8.74 -21.28
C ASP A 199 6.35 8.25 -20.40
N ALA A 200 7.39 9.06 -20.31
CA ALA A 200 8.62 8.71 -19.58
C ALA A 200 8.46 8.52 -18.06
N PHE A 201 7.33 8.94 -17.47
CA PHE A 201 7.12 8.92 -16.03
C PHE A 201 6.17 7.81 -15.58
N SER A 202 4.99 7.68 -16.20
CA SER A 202 3.89 6.82 -15.73
C SER A 202 4.34 5.42 -15.34
N VAL A 203 5.09 4.74 -16.23
CA VAL A 203 5.58 3.36 -16.03
C VAL A 203 7.10 3.32 -15.91
N PHE A 204 7.82 4.07 -16.74
CA PHE A 204 9.26 3.89 -16.96
C PHE A 204 10.16 4.42 -15.84
N ARG A 205 9.60 5.07 -14.80
CA ARG A 205 10.32 5.37 -13.56
C ARG A 205 10.52 4.17 -12.63
N CYS A 206 9.93 3.01 -12.96
CA CYS A 206 10.22 1.78 -12.23
C CYS A 206 11.58 1.20 -12.65
N HIS A 207 12.53 1.19 -11.70
CA HIS A 207 13.89 0.66 -11.86
C HIS A 207 14.09 -0.73 -11.21
N SER A 208 13.01 -1.49 -11.00
CA SER A 208 13.08 -2.82 -10.37
C SER A 208 13.79 -2.81 -9.00
N ILE A 209 13.57 -1.77 -8.19
CA ILE A 209 14.13 -1.63 -6.82
C ILE A 209 13.57 -2.72 -5.88
N MET A 210 12.39 -3.28 -6.18
CA MET A 210 11.74 -4.39 -5.48
C MET A 210 11.29 -4.16 -4.02
N ASN A 211 11.47 -2.95 -3.45
CA ASN A 211 10.87 -2.60 -2.15
C ASN A 211 9.36 -2.85 -2.10
N CYS A 212 8.66 -2.68 -3.22
CA CYS A 212 7.21 -2.88 -3.31
C CYS A 212 6.79 -4.33 -3.02
N VAL A 213 7.61 -5.32 -3.41
CA VAL A 213 7.33 -6.75 -3.24
C VAL A 213 7.61 -7.17 -1.80
N SER A 214 8.72 -6.69 -1.22
CA SER A 214 9.16 -7.10 0.12
C SER A 214 8.27 -6.61 1.27
N VAL A 215 7.41 -5.62 1.00
CA VAL A 215 6.51 -5.00 2.00
C VAL A 215 5.02 -5.23 1.73
N CYS A 216 4.65 -5.91 0.63
CA CYS A 216 3.23 -6.11 0.34
C CYS A 216 2.61 -7.07 1.39
N PRO A 217 1.67 -6.62 2.23
CA PRO A 217 1.09 -7.46 3.28
C PRO A 217 0.22 -8.60 2.74
N LYS A 218 -0.10 -8.56 1.43
CA LYS A 218 -0.89 -9.58 0.72
C LYS A 218 -0.02 -10.46 -0.18
N GLY A 219 1.31 -10.30 -0.15
CA GLY A 219 2.23 -11.11 -0.96
C GLY A 219 2.15 -10.87 -2.48
N LEU A 220 1.56 -9.73 -2.91
CA LEU A 220 1.43 -9.41 -4.33
C LEU A 220 2.77 -8.94 -4.91
N ASN A 221 2.90 -9.02 -6.24
CA ASN A 221 4.15 -8.68 -6.93
C ASN A 221 3.97 -7.55 -7.96
N PRO A 222 3.99 -6.28 -7.52
CA PRO A 222 3.94 -5.13 -8.42
C PRO A 222 5.09 -5.11 -9.45
N THR A 223 6.29 -5.56 -9.10
CA THR A 223 7.42 -5.58 -10.04
C THR A 223 7.12 -6.45 -11.26
N ARG A 224 6.53 -7.63 -11.05
CA ARG A 224 6.12 -8.53 -12.13
C ARG A 224 5.05 -7.90 -13.02
N ALA A 225 4.00 -7.33 -12.41
CA ALA A 225 2.94 -6.63 -13.14
C ALA A 225 3.49 -5.49 -14.00
N ILE A 226 4.37 -4.65 -13.43
CA ILE A 226 5.03 -3.55 -14.18
C ILE A 226 5.88 -4.10 -15.34
N GLY A 227 6.56 -5.23 -15.14
CA GLY A 227 7.29 -5.92 -16.20
C GLY A 227 6.39 -6.28 -17.39
N HIS A 228 5.21 -6.85 -17.12
CA HIS A 228 4.23 -7.17 -18.16
C HIS A 228 3.70 -5.92 -18.88
N ILE A 229 3.41 -4.83 -18.15
CA ILE A 229 2.99 -3.55 -18.77
C ILE A 229 4.08 -3.05 -19.73
N LYS A 230 5.36 -3.09 -19.33
CA LYS A 230 6.47 -2.69 -20.20
C LYS A 230 6.54 -3.54 -21.46
N SER A 231 6.33 -4.86 -21.37
CA SER A 231 6.25 -5.74 -22.54
C SER A 231 5.11 -5.37 -23.47
N MET A 232 3.91 -5.09 -22.93
CA MET A 232 2.75 -4.67 -23.73
C MET A 232 2.99 -3.33 -24.44
N LEU A 233 3.62 -2.36 -23.76
CA LEU A 233 4.00 -1.07 -24.36
C LEU A 233 4.99 -1.24 -25.51
N LEU A 234 5.99 -2.11 -25.36
CA LEU A 234 6.95 -2.42 -26.42
C LEU A 234 6.28 -3.12 -27.61
N GLN A 235 5.42 -4.11 -27.35
CA GLN A 235 4.73 -4.86 -28.41
C GLN A 235 3.78 -3.98 -29.23
N ARG A 236 3.12 -3.00 -28.60
CA ARG A 236 2.26 -2.03 -29.29
C ARG A 236 3.04 -1.02 -30.14
N SER A 237 4.27 -0.70 -29.73
CA SER A 237 5.10 0.32 -30.39
C SER A 237 5.98 -0.24 -31.52
N ALA A 238 5.95 -1.56 -31.72
CA ALA A 238 6.67 -2.29 -32.77
C ALA A 238 5.78 -2.49 -34.01
#